data_AF-A0A534UYK4-F1
#
_entry.id   AF-A0A534UYK4-F1
#
_cell.length_a   1.000
_cell.length_b   1.000
_cell.length_c   1.000
_cell.angle_alpha   90.00
_cell.angle_beta   90.00
_cell.angle_gamma   90.00
#
_symmetry.space_group_name_H-M   'P 1'
#
loop_
_entity.id
_entity.type
_entity.pdbx_description
1 polymer ?
#
loop_
_entity_poly.entity_id
_entity_poly.type
_entity_poly.pdbx_seq_one_letter_code
_entity_poly.pdbx_strand_id
1 'polypeptide(L)'
;MGGCRGGVQACAADCTTTTTATTTTTTIIVDCFSNPAGGPDMLDLIVGASGTDLDIGWTGVAHNFPLAPNATLRMCLNSCGPDGTPPCGMQALVGAQEPNGATFGPPLPLLSANVPICVVNEWNATIPPTGTVNPLTGDANFQVDLTSKVHLTTVTQVCPRCNNGKCDTGPNQGKNCTVDGTLVVTQSLGANKAYNLSRDCPPDPGALAAPLDIRLPMTTGTAMLAGPTPCTAQPGQPTGAPVQDDDCGGGGCGAGNCTGSACASMTTDPSTGAPICMDSKGGLSQNCCNDHTIKQCFPTAGSAIVRMGRPFPPSPPFPDQTYPKTGNGVLAAVFCVPATGANSIDVTAGVPGPGALVAPVSATWHGSPGG
;
A
#
# COMPACT_ATOMS: atom_id res chain seq x y z
N MET A 1 38.84 -38.41 54.43
CA MET A 1 40.05 -39.25 54.50
C MET A 1 39.77 -40.56 53.78
N GLY A 2 40.72 -41.02 52.95
CA GLY A 2 40.65 -42.26 52.17
C GLY A 2 40.37 -41.97 50.69
N GLY A 3 41.26 -42.22 49.74
CA GLY A 3 42.61 -42.76 49.81
C GLY A 3 43.37 -42.49 48.51
N CYS A 4 44.70 -42.42 48.60
CA CYS A 4 45.61 -42.33 47.46
C CYS A 4 45.72 -43.67 46.73
N ARG A 5 45.92 -43.66 45.40
CA ARG A 5 46.99 -44.40 44.69
C ARG A 5 46.93 -44.22 43.16
N GLY A 6 48.09 -43.92 42.58
CA GLY A 6 48.49 -44.43 41.26
C GLY A 6 48.64 -43.41 40.13
N GLY A 7 49.89 -43.05 39.81
CA GLY A 7 50.29 -42.79 38.40
C GLY A 7 50.07 -44.06 37.57
N VAL A 8 50.08 -44.08 36.23
CA VAL A 8 51.03 -43.46 35.30
C VAL A 8 50.35 -43.39 33.92
N GLN A 9 50.42 -42.22 33.27
CA GLN A 9 50.56 -41.96 31.83
C GLN A 9 49.81 -42.83 30.79
N ALA A 10 48.82 -42.24 30.09
CA ALA A 10 48.46 -42.63 28.72
C ALA A 10 47.73 -41.50 27.97
N CYS A 11 48.36 -41.07 26.87
CA CYS A 11 47.81 -40.57 25.60
C CYS A 11 46.67 -39.53 25.64
N ALA A 12 47.01 -38.28 25.31
CA ALA A 12 46.06 -37.24 24.92
C ALA A 12 45.31 -37.67 23.64
N ALA A 13 43.99 -37.82 23.75
CA ALA A 13 43.08 -37.84 22.62
C ALA A 13 42.27 -36.55 22.66
N ASP A 14 42.44 -35.72 21.63
CA ASP A 14 41.62 -34.55 21.35
C ASP A 14 40.14 -34.93 21.31
N CYS A 15 39.37 -34.42 22.27
CA CYS A 15 37.92 -34.30 22.17
C CYS A 15 37.61 -32.82 21.97
N THR A 16 37.69 -32.37 20.72
CA THR A 16 37.14 -31.07 20.30
C THR A 16 35.62 -31.19 20.23
N THR A 17 34.94 -30.78 21.30
CA THR A 17 33.51 -30.50 21.25
C THR A 17 33.30 -29.25 20.38
N THR A 18 32.87 -29.44 19.14
CA THR A 18 32.38 -28.34 18.30
C THR A 18 31.05 -27.85 18.85
N THR A 19 31.10 -26.86 19.73
CA THR A 19 29.92 -26.09 20.10
C THR A 19 29.56 -25.22 18.91
N THR A 20 28.56 -25.62 18.12
CA THR A 20 27.96 -24.75 17.11
C THR A 20 27.27 -23.62 17.85
N ALA A 21 27.96 -22.48 17.99
CA ALA A 21 27.35 -21.24 18.43
C ALA A 21 26.35 -20.81 17.38
N THR A 22 25.06 -21.01 17.65
CA THR A 22 23.98 -20.40 16.89
C THR A 22 24.02 -18.91 17.21
N THR A 23 24.60 -18.11 16.32
CA THR A 23 24.52 -16.65 16.40
C THR A 23 23.08 -16.27 16.10
N THR A 24 22.25 -16.13 17.12
CA THR A 24 20.97 -15.44 16.98
C THR A 24 21.32 -13.97 16.77
N THR A 25 21.34 -13.51 15.52
CA THR A 25 21.38 -12.09 15.22
C THR A 25 20.03 -11.53 15.66
N THR A 26 19.94 -11.05 16.89
CA THR A 26 18.83 -10.21 17.32
C THR A 26 18.93 -8.92 16.53
N THR A 27 18.18 -8.81 15.44
CA THR A 27 18.04 -7.57 14.70
C THR A 27 17.32 -6.59 15.61
N ILE A 28 18.02 -5.58 16.10
CA ILE A 28 17.39 -4.48 16.83
C ILE A 28 16.61 -3.69 15.77
N ILE A 29 15.29 -3.78 15.82
CA ILE A 29 14.42 -2.89 15.05
C ILE A 29 14.53 -1.52 15.72
N VAL A 30 14.97 -0.50 14.98
CA VAL A 30 14.97 0.87 15.47
C VAL A 30 13.51 1.31 15.55
N ASP A 31 12.99 1.43 16.76
CA ASP A 31 11.64 1.98 16.96
C ASP A 31 11.70 3.51 17.02
N CYS A 32 10.54 4.16 16.92
CA CYS A 32 10.45 5.59 17.08
C CYS A 32 10.98 6.01 18.46
N PHE A 33 11.82 7.04 18.49
CA PHE A 33 12.18 7.69 19.76
C PHE A 33 10.97 8.41 20.35
N SER A 34 10.97 8.55 21.68
CA SER A 34 9.95 9.35 22.36
C SER A 34 9.91 10.77 21.81
N ASN A 35 8.71 11.30 21.63
CA ASN A 35 8.50 12.65 21.12
C ASN A 35 9.07 13.67 22.12
N PRO A 36 10.09 14.46 21.74
CA PRO A 36 10.78 15.36 22.66
C PRO A 36 9.90 16.50 23.19
N ALA A 37 8.76 16.78 22.54
CA ALA A 37 7.80 17.78 23.00
C ALA A 37 6.75 17.20 23.97
N GLY A 38 6.78 15.90 24.27
CA GLY A 38 5.89 15.23 25.23
C GLY A 38 4.51 14.85 24.68
N GLY A 39 4.29 14.98 23.37
CA GLY A 39 3.11 14.44 22.68
C GLY A 39 3.24 12.95 22.35
N PRO A 40 2.38 12.40 21.46
CA PRO A 40 2.49 11.02 21.01
C PRO A 40 3.82 10.78 20.28
N ASP A 41 4.33 9.55 20.36
CA ASP A 41 5.62 9.14 19.80
C ASP A 41 5.49 8.58 18.38
N MET A 42 4.37 7.92 18.10
CA MET A 42 4.21 7.13 16.89
C MET A 42 2.74 7.04 16.46
N LEU A 43 2.53 7.00 15.15
CA LEU A 43 1.27 6.73 14.50
C LEU A 43 1.41 5.51 13.58
N ASP A 44 0.63 4.47 13.85
CA ASP A 44 0.45 3.33 12.96
C ASP A 44 -0.81 3.50 12.14
N LEU A 45 -0.68 3.47 10.82
CA LEU A 45 -1.78 3.44 9.87
C LEU A 45 -1.82 2.07 9.20
N ILE A 46 -2.95 1.38 9.31
CA ILE A 46 -3.15 0.06 8.68
C ILE A 46 -4.30 0.17 7.68
N VAL A 47 -4.03 -0.18 6.43
CA VAL A 47 -5.03 -0.21 5.35
C VAL A 47 -6.09 -1.27 5.64
N GLY A 48 -7.36 -0.87 5.57
CA GLY A 48 -8.51 -1.73 5.77
C GLY A 48 -8.63 -2.83 4.71
N ALA A 49 -9.28 -3.93 5.07
CA ALA A 49 -9.45 -5.08 4.18
C ALA A 49 -10.49 -4.88 3.06
N SER A 50 -11.27 -3.80 3.13
CA SER A 50 -12.36 -3.49 2.21
C SER A 50 -12.60 -1.99 2.11
N GLY A 51 -13.30 -1.56 1.07
CA GLY A 51 -13.60 -0.13 0.84
C GLY A 51 -12.40 0.66 0.32
N THR A 52 -11.32 -0.03 -0.06
CA THR A 52 -10.17 0.58 -0.75
C THR A 52 -10.46 0.72 -2.23
N ASP A 53 -9.83 1.69 -2.86
CA ASP A 53 -9.98 1.95 -4.28
C ASP A 53 -8.66 2.45 -4.88
N LEU A 54 -8.31 1.95 -6.05
CA LEU A 54 -7.15 2.32 -6.84
C LEU A 54 -7.56 2.37 -8.31
N ASP A 55 -7.41 3.56 -8.87
CA ASP A 55 -7.68 3.85 -10.26
C ASP A 55 -6.44 4.36 -10.95
N ILE A 56 -6.18 3.82 -12.13
CA ILE A 56 -5.00 4.17 -12.92
C ILE A 56 -5.37 4.34 -14.39
N GLY A 57 -4.83 5.38 -14.99
CA GLY A 57 -4.93 5.68 -16.41
C GLY A 57 -6.30 6.23 -16.81
N TRP A 58 -6.43 6.52 -18.10
CA TRP A 58 -7.58 7.25 -18.65
C TRP A 58 -8.63 6.36 -19.33
N THR A 59 -8.34 5.08 -19.60
CA THR A 59 -9.26 4.20 -20.34
C THR A 59 -10.41 3.65 -19.48
N GLY A 60 -10.30 3.74 -18.15
CA GLY A 60 -11.20 3.08 -17.19
C GLY A 60 -10.92 1.59 -16.98
N VAL A 61 -10.11 0.96 -17.84
CA VAL A 61 -9.84 -0.49 -17.76
C VAL A 61 -9.10 -0.84 -16.48
N ALA A 62 -8.18 0.01 -16.02
CA ALA A 62 -7.39 -0.18 -14.81
C ALA A 62 -7.95 0.59 -13.59
N HIS A 63 -9.27 0.80 -13.57
CA HIS A 63 -10.00 1.39 -12.44
C HIS A 63 -10.59 0.31 -11.51
N ASN A 64 -10.92 0.73 -10.29
CA ASN A 64 -11.59 0.00 -9.22
C ASN A 64 -10.82 -1.23 -8.71
N PHE A 65 -9.51 -1.12 -8.52
CA PHE A 65 -8.76 -2.18 -7.85
C PHE A 65 -8.74 -1.97 -6.33
N PRO A 66 -8.83 -3.04 -5.52
CA PRO A 66 -8.55 -2.92 -4.09
C PRO A 66 -7.05 -2.72 -3.86
N LEU A 67 -6.71 -2.17 -2.69
CA LEU A 67 -5.32 -2.12 -2.22
C LEU A 67 -4.95 -3.41 -1.49
N ALA A 68 -3.66 -3.61 -1.24
CA ALA A 68 -3.21 -4.73 -0.42
C ALA A 68 -3.72 -4.53 1.03
N PRO A 69 -4.55 -5.44 1.55
CA PRO A 69 -5.11 -5.32 2.88
C PRO A 69 -3.99 -5.44 3.93
N ASN A 70 -4.16 -4.76 5.06
CA ASN A 70 -3.18 -4.72 6.15
C ASN A 70 -1.81 -4.13 5.78
N ALA A 71 -1.69 -3.43 4.65
CA ALA A 71 -0.50 -2.64 4.39
C ALA A 71 -0.34 -1.58 5.49
N THR A 72 0.81 -1.61 6.17
CA THR A 72 1.09 -0.73 7.32
C THR A 72 2.03 0.39 6.93
N LEU A 73 1.75 1.59 7.42
CA LEU A 73 2.65 2.73 7.46
C LEU A 73 2.77 3.21 8.91
N ARG A 74 3.95 3.03 9.49
CA ARG A 74 4.35 3.51 10.81
C ARG A 74 5.15 4.80 10.68
N MET A 75 4.72 5.85 11.36
CA MET A 75 5.38 7.16 11.34
C MET A 75 5.73 7.60 12.75
N CYS A 76 6.98 8.03 12.94
CA CYS A 76 7.42 8.68 14.16
C CYS A 76 6.88 10.10 14.21
N LEU A 77 6.40 10.50 15.39
CA LEU A 77 5.80 11.79 15.64
C LEU A 77 6.75 12.67 16.45
N ASN A 78 6.77 13.95 16.14
CA ASN A 78 7.53 14.96 16.87
C ASN A 78 6.77 16.28 16.91
N SER A 79 7.36 17.29 17.56
CA SER A 79 6.97 18.72 17.59
C SER A 79 5.65 19.08 18.27
N CYS A 80 4.72 18.15 18.44
CA CYS A 80 3.47 18.36 19.18
C CYS A 80 3.63 18.09 20.68
N GLY A 81 3.03 18.94 21.51
CA GLY A 81 3.04 18.79 22.97
C GLY A 81 2.03 17.77 23.50
N PRO A 82 1.96 17.58 24.82
CA PRO A 82 1.02 16.64 25.46
C PRO A 82 -0.43 16.98 25.12
N ASP A 83 -0.79 18.26 25.01
CA ASP A 83 -2.15 18.67 24.63
C ASP A 83 -2.49 18.47 23.15
N GLY A 84 -1.60 17.84 22.37
CA GLY A 84 -1.80 17.61 20.93
C GLY A 84 -1.64 18.87 20.07
N THR A 85 -1.02 19.93 20.60
CA THR A 85 -0.77 21.18 19.88
C THR A 85 0.70 21.60 19.94
N PRO A 86 1.27 22.18 18.87
CA PRO A 86 0.73 22.28 17.50
C PRO A 86 0.58 20.89 16.84
N PRO A 87 0.10 20.76 15.58
CA PRO A 87 0.14 19.49 14.85
C PRO A 87 1.54 18.85 14.88
N CYS A 88 1.59 17.52 14.99
CA CYS A 88 2.85 16.78 15.02
C CYS A 88 3.50 16.77 13.63
N GLY A 89 4.81 16.90 13.59
CA GLY A 89 5.60 16.45 12.45
C GLY A 89 5.59 14.93 12.37
N MET A 90 5.54 14.37 11.16
CA MET A 90 5.56 12.94 10.90
C MET A 90 6.76 12.57 10.03
N GLN A 91 7.44 11.48 10.38
CA GLN A 91 8.50 10.89 9.56
C GLN A 91 8.47 9.37 9.70
N ALA A 92 8.37 8.66 8.58
CA ALA A 92 8.51 7.21 8.56
C ALA A 92 9.98 6.80 8.51
N LEU A 93 10.29 5.67 9.15
CA LEU A 93 11.57 4.98 9.01
C LEU A 93 11.36 3.78 8.07
N VAL A 94 12.09 3.76 6.96
CA VAL A 94 11.93 2.78 5.86
C VAL A 94 13.28 2.18 5.49
N GLY A 95 13.26 0.92 5.07
CA GLY A 95 14.47 0.17 4.71
C GLY A 95 14.56 -1.16 5.43
N ALA A 96 15.62 -1.91 5.11
CA ALA A 96 15.91 -3.15 5.83
C ALA A 96 16.15 -2.84 7.31
N GLN A 97 15.55 -3.63 8.20
CA GLN A 97 15.67 -3.48 9.67
C GLN A 97 14.94 -2.26 10.27
N GLU A 98 14.29 -1.44 9.45
CA GLU A 98 13.41 -0.37 9.91
C GLU A 98 11.96 -0.87 10.08
N PRO A 99 11.13 -0.21 10.90
CA PRO A 99 9.78 -0.70 11.22
C PRO A 99 8.85 -0.91 10.02
N ASN A 100 8.99 -0.11 8.95
CA ASN A 100 8.18 -0.27 7.74
C ASN A 100 8.75 -1.31 6.75
N GLY A 101 9.95 -1.85 7.00
CA GLY A 101 10.65 -2.74 6.09
C GLY A 101 10.97 -2.07 4.75
N ALA A 102 11.17 -2.89 3.70
CA ALA A 102 11.59 -2.43 2.38
C ALA A 102 10.44 -2.04 1.43
N THR A 103 9.23 -2.56 1.67
CA THR A 103 8.07 -2.35 0.77
C THR A 103 6.94 -1.62 1.49
N PHE A 104 5.88 -1.26 0.77
CA PHE A 104 4.57 -0.91 1.31
C PHE A 104 3.55 -1.99 0.93
N GLY A 105 3.19 -2.84 1.89
CA GLY A 105 2.38 -4.04 1.69
C GLY A 105 3.08 -5.21 0.96
N PRO A 106 2.39 -6.35 0.81
CA PRO A 106 2.79 -7.45 -0.06
C PRO A 106 2.55 -7.10 -1.55
N PRO A 107 3.07 -7.91 -2.51
CA PRO A 107 2.80 -7.70 -3.93
C PRO A 107 1.30 -7.66 -4.26
N LEU A 108 0.87 -6.64 -5.00
CA LEU A 108 -0.52 -6.38 -5.34
C LEU A 108 -0.88 -6.97 -6.72
N PRO A 109 -1.78 -7.98 -6.79
CA PRO A 109 -2.23 -8.51 -8.07
C PRO A 109 -3.30 -7.62 -8.71
N LEU A 110 -3.02 -7.16 -9.91
CA LEU A 110 -3.94 -6.41 -10.76
C LEU A 110 -4.18 -7.20 -12.04
N LEU A 111 -5.43 -7.45 -12.38
CA LEU A 111 -5.78 -8.09 -13.65
C LEU A 111 -7.01 -7.42 -14.22
N SER A 112 -6.88 -6.89 -15.43
CA SER A 112 -7.97 -6.36 -16.23
C SER A 112 -7.65 -6.47 -17.71
N ALA A 113 -8.68 -6.69 -18.53
CA ALA A 113 -8.57 -6.87 -19.98
C ALA A 113 -7.43 -7.83 -20.42
N ASN A 114 -7.25 -8.94 -19.68
CA ASN A 114 -6.19 -9.93 -19.89
C ASN A 114 -4.74 -9.41 -19.73
N VAL A 115 -4.54 -8.29 -19.04
CA VAL A 115 -3.21 -7.77 -18.67
C VAL A 115 -2.96 -8.08 -17.19
N PRO A 116 -2.20 -9.14 -16.87
CA PRO A 116 -1.86 -9.51 -15.49
C PRO A 116 -0.62 -8.74 -15.02
N ILE A 117 -0.79 -7.95 -13.97
CA ILE A 117 0.27 -7.14 -13.38
C ILE A 117 0.43 -7.51 -11.91
N CYS A 118 1.67 -7.74 -11.48
CA CYS A 118 2.02 -7.81 -10.07
C CYS A 118 2.84 -6.59 -9.69
N VAL A 119 2.30 -5.73 -8.83
CA VAL A 119 3.00 -4.51 -8.39
C VAL A 119 3.66 -4.75 -7.05
N VAL A 120 4.95 -4.47 -6.95
CA VAL A 120 5.66 -4.38 -5.67
C VAL A 120 5.96 -2.91 -5.40
N ASN A 121 5.37 -2.36 -4.35
CA ASN A 121 5.62 -0.99 -3.94
C ASN A 121 6.82 -0.97 -3.00
N GLU A 122 7.99 -0.52 -3.45
CA GLU A 122 9.15 -0.31 -2.60
C GLU A 122 9.17 1.12 -2.06
N TRP A 123 9.56 1.29 -0.80
CA TRP A 123 9.78 2.63 -0.27
C TRP A 123 10.95 3.29 -0.98
N ASN A 124 10.84 4.59 -1.27
CA ASN A 124 12.00 5.36 -1.64
C ASN A 124 12.88 5.58 -0.38
N ALA A 125 13.95 4.80 -0.24
CA ALA A 125 14.85 4.91 0.91
C ALA A 125 15.57 6.27 1.01
N THR A 126 15.64 7.04 -0.09
CA THR A 126 16.25 8.38 -0.11
C THR A 126 15.25 9.45 0.35
N ILE A 127 13.95 9.22 0.17
CA ILE A 127 12.88 10.18 0.48
C ILE A 127 11.81 9.45 1.30
N PRO A 128 12.04 9.24 2.61
CA PRO A 128 11.06 8.58 3.46
C PRO A 128 9.76 9.39 3.53
N PRO A 129 8.61 8.73 3.77
CA PRO A 129 7.36 9.42 3.99
C PRO A 129 7.44 10.48 5.10
N THR A 130 6.98 11.69 4.82
CA THR A 130 7.00 12.82 5.76
C THR A 130 5.74 13.67 5.64
N GLY A 131 5.36 14.34 6.73
CA GLY A 131 4.21 15.24 6.71
C GLY A 131 3.82 15.75 8.09
N THR A 132 2.52 16.02 8.25
CA THR A 132 1.94 16.50 9.52
C THR A 132 0.63 15.81 9.82
N VAL A 133 0.34 15.67 11.12
CA VAL A 133 -0.97 15.22 11.61
C VAL A 133 -1.39 16.06 12.81
N ASN A 134 -2.67 16.41 12.88
CA ASN A 134 -3.27 17.08 14.03
C ASN A 134 -3.87 16.04 14.99
N PRO A 135 -3.30 15.82 16.19
CA PRO A 135 -3.83 14.86 17.15
C PRO A 135 -5.22 15.20 17.68
N LEU A 136 -5.66 16.46 17.60
CA LEU A 136 -6.99 16.84 18.07
C LEU A 136 -8.10 16.40 17.11
N THR A 137 -7.84 16.45 15.80
CA THR A 137 -8.85 16.21 14.76
C THR A 137 -8.62 14.93 13.97
N GLY A 138 -7.39 14.41 13.99
CA GLY A 138 -6.97 13.33 13.10
C GLY A 138 -6.77 13.78 11.65
N ASP A 139 -6.68 15.09 11.39
CA ASP A 139 -6.35 15.61 10.07
C ASP A 139 -4.89 15.35 9.75
N ALA A 140 -4.60 14.75 8.58
CA ALA A 140 -3.24 14.45 8.15
C ALA A 140 -2.99 14.89 6.70
N ASN A 141 -1.77 15.34 6.42
CA ASN A 141 -1.24 15.56 5.08
C ASN A 141 0.21 15.10 5.05
N PHE A 142 0.55 14.18 4.14
CA PHE A 142 1.90 13.64 4.04
C PHE A 142 2.21 13.10 2.65
N GLN A 143 3.49 13.08 2.31
CA GLN A 143 3.99 12.57 1.04
C GLN A 143 4.46 11.13 1.22
N VAL A 144 4.01 10.24 0.35
CA VAL A 144 4.54 8.87 0.22
C VAL A 144 5.15 8.72 -1.16
N ASP A 145 6.46 8.50 -1.21
CA ASP A 145 7.19 8.25 -2.45
C ASP A 145 7.58 6.77 -2.55
N LEU A 146 7.18 6.14 -3.64
CA LEU A 146 7.35 4.71 -3.89
C LEU A 146 8.07 4.48 -5.22
N THR A 147 8.95 3.49 -5.24
CA THR A 147 9.36 2.84 -6.49
C THR A 147 8.47 1.63 -6.70
N SER A 148 7.46 1.78 -7.54
CA SER A 148 6.49 0.75 -7.88
C SER A 148 7.04 -0.13 -9.00
N LYS A 149 7.48 -1.34 -8.66
CA LYS A 149 7.97 -2.34 -9.61
C LYS A 149 6.80 -3.10 -10.23
N VAL A 150 6.56 -2.83 -11.50
CA VAL A 150 5.48 -3.39 -12.31
C VAL A 150 6.00 -4.66 -13.00
N HIS A 151 5.48 -5.82 -12.61
CA HIS A 151 5.81 -7.10 -13.25
C HIS A 151 4.67 -7.56 -14.14
N LEU A 152 4.96 -7.91 -15.39
CA LEU A 152 3.98 -8.47 -16.32
C LEU A 152 3.97 -9.99 -16.19
N THR A 153 2.91 -10.55 -15.63
CA THR A 153 2.86 -11.96 -15.20
C THR A 153 1.89 -12.79 -16.08
N THR A 154 1.10 -13.69 -15.49
CA THR A 154 0.15 -14.53 -16.25
C THR A 154 -1.26 -14.42 -15.67
N VAL A 155 -2.26 -14.60 -16.52
CA VAL A 155 -3.68 -14.50 -16.14
C VAL A 155 -4.15 -15.60 -15.18
N THR A 156 -3.38 -16.67 -15.01
CA THR A 156 -3.63 -17.74 -14.03
C THR A 156 -2.82 -17.59 -12.74
N GLN A 157 -1.69 -16.86 -12.80
CA GLN A 157 -0.77 -16.57 -11.70
C GLN A 157 -0.37 -15.08 -11.74
N VAL A 158 -1.29 -14.20 -11.29
CA VAL A 158 -1.10 -12.74 -11.32
C VAL A 158 0.02 -12.30 -10.39
N CYS A 159 0.01 -12.73 -9.12
CA CYS A 159 1.13 -12.58 -8.19
C CYS A 159 1.44 -13.93 -7.53
N PRO A 160 2.66 -14.12 -6.99
CA PRO A 160 2.95 -15.21 -6.06
C PRO A 160 2.03 -15.16 -4.83
N ARG A 161 1.80 -16.32 -4.23
CA ARG A 161 0.97 -16.53 -3.05
C ARG A 161 1.74 -17.25 -1.96
N CYS A 162 1.36 -16.99 -0.72
CA CYS A 162 1.75 -17.77 0.44
C CYS A 162 0.69 -18.83 0.74
N ASN A 163 0.96 -20.08 0.36
CA ASN A 163 0.05 -21.20 0.54
C ASN A 163 0.65 -22.18 1.56
N ASN A 164 -0.10 -22.48 2.62
CA ASN A 164 0.35 -23.37 3.69
C ASN A 164 1.72 -22.99 4.27
N GLY A 165 1.96 -21.69 4.44
CA GLY A 165 3.22 -21.13 4.93
C GLY A 165 4.38 -21.21 3.95
N LYS A 166 4.14 -21.50 2.66
CA LYS A 166 5.16 -21.58 1.61
C LYS A 166 4.82 -20.75 0.38
N CYS A 167 5.81 -20.08 -0.22
CA CYS A 167 5.61 -19.38 -1.48
C CYS A 167 5.35 -20.37 -2.63
N ASP A 168 4.34 -20.10 -3.45
CA ASP A 168 3.95 -20.99 -4.56
C ASP A 168 4.83 -20.80 -5.81
N THR A 169 5.26 -19.57 -6.10
CA THR A 169 6.08 -19.20 -7.26
C THR A 169 7.09 -18.09 -6.92
N GLY A 170 7.89 -17.68 -7.91
CA GLY A 170 8.89 -16.62 -7.77
C GLY A 170 10.21 -17.10 -7.15
N PRO A 171 11.16 -16.18 -6.89
CA PRO A 171 12.51 -16.51 -6.39
C PRO A 171 12.53 -17.24 -5.03
N ASN A 172 11.44 -17.13 -4.27
CA ASN A 172 11.29 -17.75 -2.96
C ASN A 172 10.36 -18.97 -2.97
N GLN A 173 10.04 -19.54 -4.13
CA GLN A 173 9.22 -20.74 -4.23
C GLN A 173 9.68 -21.84 -3.25
N GLY A 174 8.74 -22.41 -2.49
CA GLY A 174 8.98 -23.44 -1.48
C GLY A 174 9.64 -22.97 -0.17
N LYS A 175 10.02 -21.69 -0.07
CA LYS A 175 10.51 -21.08 1.18
C LYS A 175 9.35 -20.64 2.07
N ASN A 176 9.65 -20.45 3.35
CA ASN A 176 8.66 -20.02 4.34
C ASN A 176 8.12 -18.63 4.00
N CYS A 177 6.84 -18.43 4.28
CA CYS A 177 6.19 -17.14 4.16
C CYS A 177 5.10 -16.98 5.21
N THR A 178 4.76 -15.72 5.50
CA THR A 178 3.61 -15.34 6.33
C THR A 178 2.56 -14.65 5.47
N VAL A 179 1.28 -14.98 5.67
CA VAL A 179 0.19 -14.30 4.98
C VAL A 179 -0.01 -12.91 5.58
N ASP A 180 0.21 -11.87 4.79
CA ASP A 180 -0.03 -10.48 5.18
C ASP A 180 -1.50 -10.09 4.98
N GLY A 181 -2.15 -10.72 4.00
CA GLY A 181 -3.58 -10.55 3.74
C GLY A 181 -4.05 -11.35 2.55
N THR A 182 -5.35 -11.33 2.26
CA THR A 182 -5.93 -12.10 1.16
C THR A 182 -6.77 -11.19 0.26
N LEU A 183 -6.54 -11.27 -1.05
CA LEU A 183 -7.38 -10.62 -2.06
C LEU A 183 -8.00 -11.66 -3.00
N VAL A 184 -9.23 -11.40 -3.45
CA VAL A 184 -9.87 -12.20 -4.49
C VAL A 184 -9.71 -11.48 -5.83
N VAL A 185 -9.02 -12.10 -6.77
CA VAL A 185 -8.87 -11.57 -8.14
C VAL A 185 -9.89 -12.28 -9.02
N THR A 186 -11.13 -11.78 -9.02
CA THR A 186 -12.28 -12.40 -9.72
C THR A 186 -12.01 -12.67 -11.19
N GLN A 187 -11.19 -11.82 -11.83
CA GLN A 187 -10.86 -11.93 -13.26
C GLN A 187 -9.76 -12.94 -13.57
N SER A 188 -9.11 -13.51 -12.55
CA SER A 188 -8.10 -14.56 -12.73
C SER A 188 -8.71 -15.78 -13.42
N LEU A 189 -7.97 -16.33 -14.38
CA LEU A 189 -8.29 -17.58 -15.06
C LEU A 189 -7.71 -18.79 -14.32
N GLY A 190 -7.01 -18.56 -13.22
CA GLY A 190 -6.51 -19.62 -12.35
C GLY A 190 -7.66 -20.31 -11.59
N ALA A 191 -7.48 -21.59 -11.27
CA ALA A 191 -8.47 -22.35 -10.50
C ALA A 191 -8.73 -21.73 -9.11
N ASN A 192 -7.69 -21.20 -8.48
CA ASN A 192 -7.80 -20.46 -7.22
C ASN A 192 -7.69 -18.95 -7.46
N LYS A 193 -8.80 -18.24 -7.21
CA LYS A 193 -8.90 -16.78 -7.33
C LYS A 193 -8.55 -16.04 -6.04
N ALA A 194 -8.39 -16.74 -4.92
CA ALA A 194 -7.88 -16.17 -3.69
C ALA A 194 -6.34 -16.11 -3.75
N TYR A 195 -5.80 -14.92 -3.52
CA TYR A 195 -4.38 -14.64 -3.44
C TYR A 195 -4.05 -14.33 -1.99
N ASN A 196 -3.46 -15.30 -1.29
CA ASN A 196 -2.85 -15.07 0.02
C ASN A 196 -1.54 -14.34 -0.20
N LEU A 197 -1.55 -13.03 -0.03
CA LEU A 197 -0.44 -12.15 -0.32
C LEU A 197 0.61 -12.26 0.78
N SER A 198 1.87 -12.18 0.37
CA SER A 198 3.00 -12.17 1.29
C SER A 198 4.17 -11.40 0.71
N ARG A 199 4.79 -10.56 1.53
CA ARG A 199 6.05 -9.88 1.24
C ARG A 199 7.22 -10.84 1.06
N ASP A 200 7.14 -12.02 1.67
CA ASP A 200 8.14 -13.08 1.55
C ASP A 200 8.14 -13.73 0.16
N CYS A 201 7.08 -13.52 -0.64
CA CYS A 201 6.88 -14.12 -1.95
C CYS A 201 6.97 -13.06 -3.07
N PRO A 202 8.17 -12.57 -3.42
CA PRO A 202 8.32 -11.60 -4.50
C PRO A 202 8.05 -12.26 -5.87
N PRO A 203 7.54 -11.50 -6.86
CA PRO A 203 7.41 -11.95 -8.24
C PRO A 203 8.78 -12.23 -8.87
N ASP A 204 8.77 -12.93 -10.01
CA ASP A 204 9.98 -13.20 -10.79
C ASP A 204 10.62 -11.90 -11.30
N PRO A 205 11.88 -11.59 -10.96
CA PRO A 205 12.60 -10.42 -11.48
C PRO A 205 12.69 -10.41 -13.01
N GLY A 206 12.68 -11.59 -13.65
CA GLY A 206 12.65 -11.70 -15.13
C GLY A 206 11.36 -11.20 -15.76
N ALA A 207 10.30 -11.04 -14.97
CA ALA A 207 9.01 -10.50 -15.40
C ALA A 207 8.87 -8.98 -15.17
N LEU A 208 9.90 -8.31 -14.64
CA LEU A 208 9.88 -6.86 -14.41
C LEU A 208 9.74 -6.12 -15.75
N ALA A 209 8.63 -5.40 -15.91
CA ALA A 209 8.38 -4.54 -17.07
C ALA A 209 8.96 -3.14 -16.85
N ALA A 210 8.72 -2.54 -15.70
CA ALA A 210 9.22 -1.20 -15.37
C ALA A 210 9.25 -0.94 -13.85
N PRO A 211 10.25 -0.20 -13.34
CA PRO A 211 10.15 0.54 -12.10
C PRO A 211 9.53 1.92 -12.36
N LEU A 212 8.48 2.29 -11.63
CA LEU A 212 7.83 3.59 -11.72
C LEU A 212 8.00 4.37 -10.42
N ASP A 213 8.44 5.62 -10.52
CA ASP A 213 8.42 6.53 -9.37
C ASP A 213 7.01 7.11 -9.21
N ILE A 214 6.33 6.71 -8.13
CA ILE A 214 4.97 7.13 -7.79
C ILE A 214 5.03 8.02 -6.56
N ARG A 215 4.49 9.23 -6.71
CA ARG A 215 4.36 10.21 -5.64
C ARG A 215 2.91 10.30 -5.21
N LEU A 216 2.62 9.92 -3.98
CA LEU A 216 1.29 9.90 -3.39
C LEU A 216 1.17 11.03 -2.35
N PRO A 217 0.55 12.18 -2.71
CA PRO A 217 0.23 13.22 -1.75
C PRO A 217 -1.01 12.79 -0.94
N MET A 218 -0.77 12.06 0.15
CA MET A 218 -1.81 11.49 0.99
C MET A 218 -2.43 12.57 1.88
N THR A 219 -3.76 12.58 1.96
CA THR A 219 -4.52 13.49 2.83
C THR A 219 -5.73 12.81 3.43
N THR A 220 -6.15 13.24 4.62
CA THR A 220 -7.49 12.92 5.16
C THR A 220 -8.55 13.93 4.74
N GLY A 221 -8.15 15.01 4.05
CA GLY A 221 -9.03 15.99 3.44
C GLY A 221 -9.46 15.58 2.04
N THR A 222 -9.73 16.56 1.17
CA THR A 222 -10.07 16.31 -0.24
C THR A 222 -8.83 16.38 -1.12
N ALA A 223 -8.58 15.32 -1.88
CA ALA A 223 -7.57 15.28 -2.93
C ALA A 223 -8.23 15.59 -4.29
N MET A 224 -7.66 16.51 -5.06
CA MET A 224 -8.23 16.95 -6.34
C MET A 224 -7.16 17.11 -7.42
N LEU A 225 -7.47 16.63 -8.62
CA LEU A 225 -6.64 16.77 -9.80
C LEU A 225 -7.50 17.30 -10.97
N ALA A 226 -7.30 18.56 -11.32
CA ALA A 226 -8.13 19.27 -12.31
C ALA A 226 -7.76 18.88 -13.75
N GLY A 227 -8.76 18.59 -14.58
CA GLY A 227 -8.57 18.39 -16.02
C GLY A 227 -8.67 19.70 -16.82
N PRO A 228 -8.63 19.61 -18.16
CA PRO A 228 -8.43 18.41 -18.97
C PRO A 228 -6.98 17.91 -18.96
N THR A 229 -6.78 16.61 -19.21
CA THR A 229 -5.47 15.95 -19.31
C THR A 229 -4.51 16.37 -18.18
N PRO A 230 -4.82 16.06 -16.91
CA PRO A 230 -4.10 16.60 -15.76
C PRO A 230 -2.63 16.18 -15.66
N CYS A 231 -2.25 15.14 -16.39
CA CYS A 231 -0.93 14.53 -16.31
C CYS A 231 -0.14 14.78 -17.59
N THR A 232 1.17 14.91 -17.45
CA THR A 232 2.08 15.05 -18.59
C THR A 232 3.22 14.05 -18.45
N ALA A 233 3.65 13.48 -19.58
CA ALA A 233 4.85 12.67 -19.61
C ALA A 233 6.06 13.53 -19.20
N GLN A 234 6.87 13.05 -18.27
CA GLN A 234 8.06 13.77 -17.81
C GLN A 234 9.28 13.42 -18.68
N PRO A 235 10.25 14.34 -18.82
CA PRO A 235 11.50 14.05 -19.50
C PRO A 235 12.20 12.81 -18.92
N GLY A 236 12.66 11.91 -19.81
CA GLY A 236 13.35 10.68 -19.41
C GLY A 236 12.43 9.51 -19.06
N GLN A 237 11.11 9.71 -18.99
CA GLN A 237 10.16 8.59 -18.88
C GLN A 237 10.05 7.84 -20.22
N PRO A 238 9.77 6.52 -20.20
CA PRO A 238 9.47 5.77 -21.40
C PRO A 238 8.33 6.40 -22.20
N THR A 239 8.32 6.19 -23.52
CA THR A 239 7.17 6.56 -24.34
C THR A 239 6.05 5.54 -24.11
N GLY A 240 4.91 6.00 -23.60
CA GLY A 240 3.69 5.19 -23.46
C GLY A 240 2.60 5.60 -24.44
N ALA A 241 1.34 5.32 -24.09
CA ALA A 241 0.20 5.83 -24.84
C ALA A 241 0.15 7.37 -24.76
N PRO A 242 -0.46 8.06 -25.73
CA PRO A 242 -0.75 9.48 -25.56
C PRO A 242 -1.57 9.71 -24.29
N VAL A 243 -1.24 10.74 -23.52
CA VAL A 243 -2.12 11.18 -22.43
C VAL A 243 -3.42 11.68 -23.07
N GLN A 244 -4.54 11.17 -22.59
CA GLN A 244 -5.87 11.58 -23.01
C GLN A 244 -6.74 11.85 -21.78
N ASP A 245 -7.87 12.50 -22.01
CA ASP A 245 -8.99 12.48 -21.07
C ASP A 245 -9.65 11.10 -21.03
N ASP A 246 -10.75 10.97 -20.29
CA ASP A 246 -11.51 9.74 -20.24
C ASP A 246 -11.98 9.23 -21.60
N ASP A 247 -12.06 7.91 -21.70
CA ASP A 247 -12.49 7.22 -22.91
C ASP A 247 -14.02 7.10 -23.00
N CYS A 248 -14.78 8.07 -22.47
CA CYS A 248 -16.25 8.12 -22.59
C CYS A 248 -16.75 8.84 -23.86
N GLY A 249 -15.83 9.36 -24.69
CA GLY A 249 -16.17 10.11 -25.88
C GLY A 249 -17.14 11.27 -25.60
N GLY A 250 -18.14 11.45 -26.46
CA GLY A 250 -19.11 12.54 -26.31
C GLY A 250 -20.13 12.36 -25.18
N GLY A 251 -20.24 11.17 -24.57
CA GLY A 251 -21.17 10.91 -23.47
C GLY A 251 -20.71 11.52 -22.14
N GLY A 252 -19.39 11.68 -21.98
CA GLY A 252 -18.78 12.18 -20.75
C GLY A 252 -18.91 11.23 -19.56
N CYS A 253 -18.16 11.55 -18.51
CA CYS A 253 -18.09 10.77 -17.29
C CYS A 253 -19.19 11.17 -16.29
N GLY A 254 -20.11 10.25 -15.97
CA GLY A 254 -21.22 10.45 -15.05
C GLY A 254 -20.87 10.08 -13.61
N ALA A 255 -21.43 10.80 -12.65
CA ALA A 255 -21.21 10.56 -11.22
C ALA A 255 -22.18 9.49 -10.69
N GLY A 256 -21.65 8.45 -10.03
CA GLY A 256 -22.46 7.45 -9.31
C GLY A 256 -23.46 6.66 -10.17
N ASN A 257 -23.24 6.61 -11.49
CA ASN A 257 -24.15 5.99 -12.46
C ASN A 257 -23.72 4.56 -12.86
N CYS A 258 -22.76 3.97 -12.15
CA CYS A 258 -22.19 2.67 -12.49
C CYS A 258 -23.18 1.51 -12.34
N THR A 259 -23.11 0.53 -13.24
CA THR A 259 -23.94 -0.68 -13.22
C THR A 259 -23.14 -1.93 -13.63
N GLY A 260 -23.76 -3.12 -13.58
CA GLY A 260 -23.18 -4.36 -14.08
C GLY A 260 -21.89 -4.74 -13.35
N SER A 261 -20.80 -5.00 -14.09
CA SER A 261 -19.50 -5.33 -13.48
C SER A 261 -18.89 -4.18 -12.67
N ALA A 262 -19.22 -2.93 -13.03
CA ALA A 262 -18.87 -1.73 -12.28
C ALA A 262 -19.78 -1.49 -11.06
N CYS A 263 -20.73 -2.38 -10.81
CA CYS A 263 -21.56 -2.36 -9.60
C CYS A 263 -21.99 -3.78 -9.28
N ALA A 264 -21.00 -4.67 -9.10
CA ALA A 264 -21.24 -6.08 -8.84
C ALA A 264 -21.94 -6.29 -7.49
N SER A 265 -21.73 -5.38 -6.55
CA SER A 265 -22.47 -5.30 -5.29
C SER A 265 -22.51 -3.86 -4.77
N MET A 266 -23.37 -3.61 -3.78
CA MET A 266 -23.37 -2.35 -3.03
C MET A 266 -22.57 -2.50 -1.73
N THR A 267 -21.84 -1.46 -1.37
CA THR A 267 -21.12 -1.35 -0.10
C THR A 267 -21.29 0.06 0.48
N THR A 268 -20.62 0.35 1.58
CA THR A 268 -20.59 1.67 2.21
C THR A 268 -19.34 2.42 1.77
N ASP A 269 -19.51 3.63 1.25
CA ASP A 269 -18.43 4.57 1.01
C ASP A 269 -17.74 4.87 2.34
N PRO A 270 -16.46 4.54 2.48
CA PRO A 270 -15.75 4.71 3.74
C PRO A 270 -15.62 6.16 4.14
N SER A 271 -15.69 7.12 3.22
CA SER A 271 -15.51 8.54 3.49
C SER A 271 -16.82 9.21 3.91
N THR A 272 -17.91 8.92 3.19
CA THR A 272 -19.21 9.59 3.41
C THR A 272 -20.21 8.77 4.23
N GLY A 273 -20.05 7.45 4.30
CA GLY A 273 -21.02 6.53 4.87
C GLY A 273 -22.23 6.25 3.96
N ALA A 274 -22.28 6.82 2.76
CA ALA A 274 -23.36 6.58 1.80
C ALA A 274 -23.19 5.22 1.09
N PRO A 275 -24.25 4.66 0.50
CA PRO A 275 -24.12 3.50 -0.39
C PRO A 275 -23.26 3.84 -1.64
N ILE A 276 -22.36 2.94 -2.01
CA ILE A 276 -21.53 3.03 -3.22
C ILE A 276 -21.41 1.67 -3.89
N CYS A 277 -21.22 1.67 -5.21
CA CYS A 277 -20.96 0.47 -5.99
C CYS A 277 -19.56 -0.10 -5.71
N MET A 278 -19.48 -1.42 -5.53
CA MET A 278 -18.23 -2.18 -5.54
C MET A 278 -18.11 -2.92 -6.87
N ASP A 279 -16.97 -2.75 -7.54
CA ASP A 279 -16.65 -3.42 -8.79
C ASP A 279 -16.41 -4.91 -8.58
N SER A 280 -16.62 -5.71 -9.63
CA SER A 280 -16.18 -7.10 -9.73
C SER A 280 -14.69 -7.35 -9.37
N LYS A 281 -13.82 -6.35 -9.57
CA LYS A 281 -12.40 -6.36 -9.20
C LYS A 281 -12.15 -6.13 -7.70
N GLY A 282 -13.13 -5.57 -6.98
CA GLY A 282 -13.10 -5.37 -5.53
C GLY A 282 -12.95 -3.91 -5.05
N GLY A 283 -12.59 -2.96 -5.93
CA GLY A 283 -12.52 -1.53 -5.60
C GLY A 283 -13.87 -0.80 -5.71
N LEU A 284 -13.87 0.50 -5.47
CA LEU A 284 -15.08 1.32 -5.37
C LEU A 284 -15.35 2.06 -6.68
N SER A 285 -16.53 1.86 -7.25
CA SER A 285 -16.91 2.53 -8.50
C SER A 285 -17.50 3.90 -8.23
N GLN A 286 -16.72 4.93 -8.53
CA GLN A 286 -17.09 6.32 -8.29
C GLN A 286 -17.90 6.88 -9.45
N ASN A 287 -17.35 6.76 -10.67
CA ASN A 287 -17.93 7.33 -11.88
C ASN A 287 -17.85 6.33 -13.04
N CYS A 288 -18.86 6.34 -13.91
CA CYS A 288 -18.88 5.57 -15.15
C CYS A 288 -19.37 6.43 -16.32
N CYS A 289 -19.01 6.05 -17.54
CA CYS A 289 -19.43 6.77 -18.73
C CYS A 289 -20.97 6.81 -18.83
N ASN A 290 -21.55 7.98 -19.14
CA ASN A 290 -23.01 8.14 -19.19
C ASN A 290 -23.68 7.24 -20.23
N ASP A 291 -22.99 6.96 -21.33
CA ASP A 291 -23.45 6.09 -22.42
C ASP A 291 -23.02 4.62 -22.24
N HIS A 292 -22.10 4.33 -21.33
CA HIS A 292 -21.58 2.99 -21.03
C HIS A 292 -21.38 2.82 -19.52
N THR A 293 -22.46 2.58 -18.78
CA THR A 293 -22.43 2.56 -17.31
C THR A 293 -21.67 1.37 -16.68
N ILE A 294 -21.13 0.46 -17.50
CA ILE A 294 -20.19 -0.59 -17.05
C ILE A 294 -18.71 -0.18 -17.20
N LYS A 295 -18.45 0.97 -17.85
CA LYS A 295 -17.11 1.50 -18.13
C LYS A 295 -16.81 2.64 -17.17
N GLN A 296 -15.82 2.44 -16.32
CA GLN A 296 -15.34 3.41 -15.35
C GLN A 296 -14.68 4.60 -16.06
N CYS A 297 -14.64 5.74 -15.38
CA CYS A 297 -13.99 6.90 -15.93
C CYS A 297 -13.55 7.89 -14.85
N PHE A 298 -12.62 8.76 -15.24
CA PHE A 298 -12.35 9.99 -14.53
C PHE A 298 -13.01 11.15 -15.27
N PRO A 299 -13.59 12.15 -14.60
CA PRO A 299 -14.27 13.24 -15.30
C PRO A 299 -13.28 14.33 -15.74
N THR A 300 -12.16 13.97 -16.37
CA THR A 300 -11.09 14.93 -16.69
C THR A 300 -11.46 15.83 -17.85
N ALA A 301 -12.25 15.37 -18.83
CA ALA A 301 -12.59 16.19 -20.01
C ALA A 301 -13.34 17.50 -19.66
N GLY A 302 -14.12 17.51 -18.57
CA GLY A 302 -14.97 18.64 -18.20
C GLY A 302 -14.95 19.04 -16.72
N SER A 303 -14.12 18.39 -15.89
CA SER A 303 -14.13 18.59 -14.44
C SER A 303 -12.78 18.20 -13.81
N ALA A 304 -12.82 17.60 -12.62
CA ALA A 304 -11.66 17.17 -11.85
C ALA A 304 -11.88 15.79 -11.25
N ILE A 305 -10.78 15.05 -11.10
CA ILE A 305 -10.77 13.85 -10.25
C ILE A 305 -10.82 14.33 -8.82
N VAL A 306 -11.78 13.83 -8.04
CA VAL A 306 -11.95 14.17 -6.63
C VAL A 306 -12.00 12.87 -5.81
N ARG A 307 -11.19 12.81 -4.76
CA ARG A 307 -11.24 11.77 -3.73
C ARG A 307 -11.34 12.44 -2.37
N MET A 308 -12.39 12.09 -1.63
CA MET A 308 -12.59 12.59 -0.28
C MET A 308 -11.97 11.61 0.71
N GLY A 309 -11.05 12.09 1.54
CA GLY A 309 -10.62 11.41 2.74
C GLY A 309 -11.59 11.64 3.90
N ARG A 310 -11.20 11.13 5.07
CA ARG A 310 -11.88 11.39 6.34
C ARG A 310 -10.84 11.40 7.47
N PRO A 311 -10.86 12.39 8.36
CA PRO A 311 -9.97 12.42 9.52
C PRO A 311 -10.17 11.22 10.45
N PHE A 312 -9.14 10.88 11.22
CA PHE A 312 -9.14 9.77 12.19
C PHE A 312 -8.92 10.30 13.62
N PRO A 313 -9.88 11.05 14.21
CA PRO A 313 -9.70 11.60 15.55
C PRO A 313 -9.42 10.48 16.57
N PRO A 314 -8.41 10.63 17.44
CA PRO A 314 -8.05 9.60 18.39
C PRO A 314 -9.06 9.48 19.54
N SER A 315 -9.23 8.25 20.03
CA SER A 315 -10.01 7.90 21.21
C SER A 315 -9.16 7.07 22.17
N PRO A 316 -9.05 7.45 23.46
CA PRO A 316 -9.61 8.66 24.08
C PRO A 316 -9.03 9.96 23.50
N PRO A 317 -9.81 11.05 23.38
CA PRO A 317 -9.35 12.30 22.79
C PRO A 317 -8.34 13.02 23.71
N PHE A 318 -7.47 13.82 23.10
CA PHE A 318 -6.61 14.75 23.85
C PHE A 318 -7.45 15.73 24.69
N PRO A 319 -6.98 16.18 25.87
CA PRO A 319 -5.62 16.02 26.42
C PRO A 319 -5.41 14.74 27.27
N ASP A 320 -6.30 13.74 27.20
CA ASP A 320 -6.05 12.44 27.84
C ASP A 320 -4.69 11.87 27.37
N GLN A 321 -3.80 11.51 28.30
CA GLN A 321 -2.46 10.98 27.98
C GLN A 321 -2.40 9.44 27.99
N THR A 322 -3.54 8.77 28.07
CA THR A 322 -3.62 7.30 28.02
C THR A 322 -3.40 6.83 26.58
N TYR A 323 -2.42 5.94 26.42
CA TYR A 323 -2.08 5.26 25.18
C TYR A 323 -2.21 3.73 25.33
N PRO A 324 -2.46 2.98 24.23
CA PRO A 324 -2.65 3.47 22.87
C PRO A 324 -4.00 4.17 22.68
N LYS A 325 -4.04 5.13 21.75
CA LYS A 325 -5.31 5.72 21.26
C LYS A 325 -5.63 5.15 19.89
N THR A 326 -6.90 5.04 19.56
CA THR A 326 -7.32 4.50 18.25
C THR A 326 -8.28 5.44 17.53
N GLY A 327 -8.25 5.42 16.21
CA GLY A 327 -9.16 6.16 15.34
C GLY A 327 -9.35 5.44 14.02
N ASN A 328 -10.44 5.75 13.30
CA ASN A 328 -10.67 5.24 11.95
C ASN A 328 -10.87 6.42 11.01
N GLY A 329 -10.22 6.39 9.86
CA GLY A 329 -10.27 7.45 8.86
C GLY A 329 -10.17 6.91 7.46
N VAL A 330 -10.01 7.83 6.51
CA VAL A 330 -9.78 7.51 5.11
C VAL A 330 -8.70 8.42 4.57
N LEU A 331 -7.67 7.82 3.98
CA LEU A 331 -6.68 8.53 3.20
C LEU A 331 -7.13 8.60 1.75
N ALA A 332 -6.94 9.75 1.14
CA ALA A 332 -7.17 9.98 -0.28
C ALA A 332 -5.90 10.52 -0.93
N ALA A 333 -5.69 10.15 -2.19
CA ALA A 333 -4.67 10.74 -3.04
C ALA A 333 -5.14 10.76 -4.49
N VAL A 334 -4.62 11.75 -5.23
CA VAL A 334 -4.70 11.82 -6.70
C VAL A 334 -3.31 12.18 -7.20
N PHE A 335 -2.89 11.55 -8.28
CA PHE A 335 -1.50 11.57 -8.73
C PHE A 335 -1.40 11.30 -10.23
N CYS A 336 -0.18 11.30 -10.76
CA CYS A 336 0.09 10.91 -12.15
C CYS A 336 0.94 9.64 -12.19
N VAL A 337 0.54 8.71 -13.05
CA VAL A 337 1.23 7.45 -13.30
C VAL A 337 2.08 7.59 -14.56
N PRO A 338 3.40 7.36 -14.49
CA PRO A 338 4.27 7.34 -15.66
C PRO A 338 3.95 6.20 -16.63
N ALA A 339 4.52 6.27 -17.84
CA ALA A 339 4.54 5.16 -18.77
C ALA A 339 5.39 4.00 -18.22
N THR A 340 5.03 2.77 -18.57
CA THR A 340 5.89 1.60 -18.33
C THR A 340 6.85 1.35 -19.49
N GLY A 341 6.53 1.83 -20.71
CA GLY A 341 7.22 1.46 -21.94
C GLY A 341 6.79 0.10 -22.49
N ALA A 342 5.90 -0.61 -21.80
CA ALA A 342 5.32 -1.87 -22.26
C ALA A 342 3.93 -1.59 -22.87
N ASN A 343 3.82 -1.71 -24.20
CA ASN A 343 2.57 -1.41 -24.92
C ASN A 343 1.34 -2.15 -24.40
N SER A 344 1.50 -3.39 -23.93
CA SER A 344 0.41 -4.19 -23.36
C SER A 344 -0.20 -3.55 -22.10
N ILE A 345 0.61 -2.81 -21.32
CA ILE A 345 0.17 -2.07 -20.15
C ILE A 345 -0.28 -0.67 -20.55
N ASP A 346 0.59 0.06 -21.27
CA ASP A 346 0.41 1.48 -21.55
C ASP A 346 -0.85 1.78 -22.38
N VAL A 347 -1.12 0.98 -23.42
CA VAL A 347 -2.32 1.16 -24.26
C VAL A 347 -3.58 0.68 -23.55
N THR A 348 -3.51 -0.44 -22.82
CA THR A 348 -4.67 -1.04 -22.17
C THR A 348 -5.16 -0.21 -20.99
N ALA A 349 -4.24 0.19 -20.11
CA ALA A 349 -4.57 1.04 -18.96
C ALA A 349 -4.71 2.52 -19.35
N GLY A 350 -4.11 2.95 -20.47
CA GLY A 350 -3.99 4.36 -20.80
C GLY A 350 -3.01 5.06 -19.86
N VAL A 351 -1.79 4.53 -19.76
CA VAL A 351 -0.69 5.18 -19.05
C VAL A 351 0.40 5.62 -20.04
N PRO A 352 1.07 6.77 -19.83
CA PRO A 352 0.96 7.68 -18.69
C PRO A 352 -0.42 8.36 -18.59
N GLY A 353 -0.86 8.60 -17.36
CA GLY A 353 -2.22 9.10 -17.10
C GLY A 353 -2.48 9.38 -15.62
N PRO A 354 -3.69 9.84 -15.28
CA PRO A 354 -4.07 10.09 -13.89
C PRO A 354 -4.13 8.81 -13.06
N GLY A 355 -3.95 8.96 -11.75
CA GLY A 355 -4.22 7.95 -10.75
C GLY A 355 -5.01 8.54 -9.59
N ALA A 356 -5.83 7.72 -8.93
CA ALA A 356 -6.58 8.09 -7.76
C ALA A 356 -6.63 6.92 -6.76
N LEU A 357 -6.69 7.25 -5.47
CA LEU A 357 -6.67 6.27 -4.40
C LEU A 357 -7.60 6.69 -3.25
N VAL A 358 -8.30 5.70 -2.69
CA VAL A 358 -9.01 5.78 -1.41
C VAL A 358 -8.57 4.60 -0.55
N ALA A 359 -8.14 4.88 0.68
CA ALA A 359 -7.71 3.86 1.63
C ALA A 359 -8.35 4.12 2.99
N PRO A 360 -9.37 3.36 3.40
CA PRO A 360 -9.80 3.31 4.79
C PRO A 360 -8.63 2.85 5.64
N VAL A 361 -8.39 3.52 6.75
CA VAL A 361 -7.29 3.18 7.67
C VAL A 361 -7.77 3.14 9.10
N SER A 362 -7.25 2.17 9.85
CA SER A 362 -7.22 2.23 11.31
C SER A 362 -5.93 2.91 11.74
N ALA A 363 -6.06 3.94 12.57
CA ALA A 363 -4.97 4.69 13.17
C ALA A 363 -4.76 4.23 14.62
N THR A 364 -3.54 3.88 15.00
CA THR A 364 -3.15 3.65 16.40
C THR A 364 -2.05 4.61 16.78
N TRP A 365 -2.31 5.43 17.79
CA TRP A 365 -1.36 6.37 18.34
C TRP A 365 -0.71 5.75 19.56
N HIS A 366 0.61 5.83 19.62
CA HIS A 366 1.40 5.34 20.73
C HIS A 366 2.12 6.50 21.40
N GLY A 367 2.35 6.34 22.70
CA GLY A 367 3.11 7.29 23.49
C GLY A 367 3.80 6.56 24.63
N SER A 368 4.93 7.11 25.05
CA SER A 368 5.69 6.60 26.18
C SER A 368 4.85 6.72 27.44
N PRO A 369 4.78 5.68 28.28
CA PRO A 369 3.99 5.75 29.51
C PRO A 369 4.63 6.76 30.46
N GLY A 370 4.01 7.93 30.59
CA GLY A 370 4.28 8.96 31.60
C GLY A 370 5.73 9.48 31.61
N GLY A 371 5.93 10.71 31.13
CA GLY A 371 7.02 11.53 31.67
C GLY A 371 6.86 11.75 33.17
#